data_AF-A0A5E6NKJ4-F1
#
_entry.id   AF-A0A5E6NKJ4-F1
#
_cell.length_a   1.000
_cell.length_b   1.000
_cell.length_c   1.000
_cell.angle_alpha   90.00
_cell.angle_beta   90.00
_cell.angle_gamma   90.00
#
_symmetry.space_group_name_H-M   'P 1'
#
loop_
_entity.id
_entity.type
_entity.pdbx_description
1 polymer ?
#
loop_
_entity_poly.entity_id
_entity_poly.type
_entity_poly.pdbx_seq_one_letter_code
_entity_poly.pdbx_strand_id
1 'polypeptide(L)'
;MKQLFKKLSLSVALLMSLSNVVIAQTEAQGYIANIGVKSNLEGLERVKQILVAPPFLPKHQQRYSGKSRIIEMEMIIEEKEIEVEPGVFVQAMTFAGTNPGPLMVVHEGDYVELTLKKSKHQSFGA
;
A
#
# COMPACT_ATOMS: atom_id res chain seq x y z
N MET A 1 24.80 59.79 -14.75
CA MET A 1 24.98 58.51 -15.50
C MET A 1 25.34 57.31 -14.61
N LYS A 2 26.30 57.37 -13.67
CA LYS A 2 26.69 56.22 -12.83
C LYS A 2 25.56 55.58 -11.99
N GLN A 3 24.63 56.38 -11.47
CA GLN A 3 23.46 55.90 -10.71
C GLN A 3 22.44 55.13 -11.57
N LEU A 4 22.31 55.49 -12.85
CA LEU A 4 21.35 54.87 -13.77
C LEU A 4 21.82 53.47 -14.20
N PHE A 5 23.13 53.31 -14.45
CA PHE A 5 23.75 52.01 -14.73
C PHE A 5 23.70 51.05 -13.53
N LYS A 6 23.79 51.58 -12.29
CA LYS A 6 23.68 50.76 -11.07
C LYS A 6 22.27 50.22 -10.85
N LYS A 7 21.24 51.04 -11.15
CA LYS A 7 19.82 50.62 -11.10
C LYS A 7 19.47 49.63 -12.21
N LEU A 8 20.00 49.83 -13.42
CA LEU A 8 19.80 48.91 -14.55
C LEU A 8 20.48 47.55 -14.31
N SER A 9 21.70 47.56 -13.76
CA SER A 9 22.43 46.36 -13.33
C SER A 9 21.68 45.58 -12.24
N LEU A 10 21.08 46.27 -11.27
CA LEU A 10 20.33 45.63 -10.18
C LEU A 10 19.00 45.02 -10.66
N SER A 11 18.36 45.64 -11.66
CA SER A 11 17.11 45.14 -12.26
C SER A 11 17.33 43.90 -13.12
N VAL A 12 18.45 43.80 -13.84
CA VAL A 12 18.79 42.63 -14.66
C VAL A 12 19.23 41.44 -13.78
N ALA A 13 19.95 41.69 -12.69
CA ALA A 13 20.34 40.64 -11.75
C ALA A 13 19.14 40.01 -11.01
N LEU A 14 18.09 40.79 -10.75
CA LEU A 14 16.87 40.28 -10.13
C LEU A 14 16.05 39.42 -11.09
N LEU A 15 15.97 39.79 -12.37
CA LEU A 15 15.26 39.00 -13.39
C LEU A 15 15.95 37.67 -13.71
N MET A 16 17.29 37.61 -13.66
CA MET A 16 18.05 36.36 -13.87
C MET A 16 18.05 35.40 -12.67
N SER A 17 17.82 35.89 -11.44
CA SER A 17 17.70 35.01 -10.27
C SER A 17 16.31 34.37 -10.16
N LEU A 18 15.27 35.04 -10.68
CA LEU A 18 13.90 34.53 -10.75
C LEU A 18 13.77 33.31 -11.67
N SER A 19 14.53 33.22 -12.77
CA SER A 19 14.42 32.10 -13.72
C SER A 19 14.90 30.76 -13.16
N ASN A 20 15.92 30.75 -12.30
CA ASN A 20 16.47 29.50 -11.75
C ASN A 20 15.54 28.86 -10.70
N VAL A 21 14.82 29.68 -9.93
CA VAL A 21 13.83 29.18 -8.94
C VAL A 21 12.62 28.56 -9.63
N VAL A 22 12.18 29.16 -10.75
CA VAL A 22 11.04 28.66 -11.52
C VAL A 22 11.35 27.28 -12.14
N ILE A 23 12.54 27.09 -12.72
CA ILE A 23 12.93 25.81 -13.33
C ILE A 23 13.06 24.69 -12.28
N ALA A 24 13.62 24.97 -11.11
CA ALA A 24 13.72 23.97 -10.04
C ALA A 24 12.35 23.54 -9.47
N GLN A 25 11.37 24.45 -9.45
CA GLN A 25 10.00 24.10 -9.03
C GLN A 25 9.28 23.26 -10.09
N THR A 26 9.48 23.47 -11.39
CA THR A 26 8.74 22.72 -12.43
C THR A 26 9.11 21.23 -12.45
N GLU A 27 10.38 20.89 -12.25
CA GLU A 27 10.86 19.50 -12.23
C GLU A 27 10.40 18.76 -10.96
N ALA A 28 10.41 19.44 -9.81
CA ALA A 28 9.88 18.89 -8.56
C ALA A 28 8.35 18.66 -8.62
N GLN A 29 7.60 19.58 -9.23
CA GLN A 29 6.16 19.42 -9.47
C GLN A 29 5.87 18.22 -10.40
N GLY A 30 6.68 17.98 -11.44
CA GLY A 30 6.52 16.85 -12.36
C GLY A 30 6.75 15.48 -11.71
N TYR A 31 7.70 15.40 -10.77
CA TYR A 31 7.98 14.17 -10.02
C TYR A 31 6.88 13.86 -8.99
N ILE A 32 6.33 14.89 -8.32
CA ILE A 32 5.27 14.72 -7.32
C ILE A 32 3.90 14.51 -7.97
N ALA A 33 3.64 15.06 -9.16
CA ALA A 33 2.35 14.92 -9.85
C ALA A 33 1.95 13.45 -10.15
N ASN A 34 2.92 12.54 -10.21
CA ASN A 34 2.70 11.13 -10.49
C ASN A 34 2.84 10.21 -9.25
N ILE A 35 3.08 10.78 -8.07
CA ILE A 35 3.13 10.01 -6.80
C ILE A 35 1.76 10.13 -6.12
N GLY A 36 1.04 9.01 -6.04
CA GLY A 36 -0.23 8.93 -5.30
C GLY A 36 -1.45 9.38 -6.09
N VAL A 37 -1.66 8.83 -7.29
CA VAL A 37 -2.96 8.92 -7.97
C VAL A 37 -4.04 8.48 -6.98
N LYS A 38 -4.90 9.43 -6.56
CA LYS A 38 -5.99 9.14 -5.63
C LYS A 38 -6.92 8.13 -6.28
N SER A 39 -7.06 6.96 -5.66
CA SER A 39 -8.03 5.97 -6.13
C SER A 39 -9.44 6.52 -5.98
N ASN A 40 -10.23 6.41 -7.04
CA ASN A 40 -11.66 6.67 -6.97
C ASN A 40 -12.38 5.38 -6.53
N LEU A 41 -12.76 5.34 -5.26
CA LEU A 41 -13.47 4.20 -4.66
C LEU A 41 -14.99 4.41 -4.65
N GLU A 42 -15.49 5.56 -5.11
CA GLU A 42 -16.90 5.91 -5.06
C GLU A 42 -17.74 4.95 -5.92
N GLY A 43 -18.78 4.37 -5.31
CA GLY A 43 -19.72 3.48 -5.99
C GLY A 43 -19.18 2.07 -6.31
N LEU A 44 -17.98 1.71 -5.86
CA LEU A 44 -17.50 0.33 -5.97
C LEU A 44 -18.24 -0.58 -5.00
N GLU A 45 -18.64 -1.76 -5.48
CA GLU A 45 -19.26 -2.79 -4.64
C GLU A 45 -18.22 -3.34 -3.64
N ARG A 46 -18.65 -3.56 -2.40
CA ARG A 46 -17.87 -4.21 -1.34
C ARG A 46 -18.27 -5.67 -1.22
N VAL A 47 -17.31 -6.57 -1.40
CA VAL A 47 -17.52 -8.02 -1.34
C VAL A 47 -16.64 -8.61 -0.25
N LYS A 48 -17.27 -9.20 0.77
CA LYS A 48 -16.56 -9.90 1.83
C LYS A 48 -16.11 -11.29 1.35
N GLN A 49 -14.81 -11.54 1.35
CA GLN A 49 -14.22 -12.84 1.04
C GLN A 49 -13.87 -13.58 2.33
N ILE A 50 -14.48 -14.74 2.53
CA ILE A 50 -14.17 -15.62 3.67
C ILE A 50 -12.92 -16.44 3.34
N LEU A 51 -11.84 -16.15 4.08
CA LEU A 51 -10.58 -16.87 3.98
C LEU A 51 -10.70 -18.29 4.56
N VAL A 52 -9.95 -19.22 3.98
CA VAL A 52 -9.88 -20.62 4.41
C VAL A 52 -8.42 -21.05 4.53
N ALA A 53 -8.16 -22.02 5.41
CA ALA A 53 -6.83 -22.56 5.61
C ALA A 53 -6.29 -23.21 4.32
N PRO A 54 -4.99 -23.03 4.00
CA PRO A 54 -4.33 -23.81 2.95
C PRO A 54 -4.44 -25.33 3.21
N PRO A 55 -4.45 -26.17 2.15
CA PRO A 55 -4.25 -25.84 0.73
C PRO A 55 -5.53 -25.40 0.00
N PHE A 56 -6.64 -25.16 0.72
CA PHE A 56 -7.92 -24.79 0.10
C PHE A 56 -7.94 -23.31 -0.30
N LEU A 57 -8.83 -22.99 -1.24
CA LEU A 57 -9.04 -21.62 -1.72
C LEU A 57 -10.42 -21.11 -1.28
N PRO A 58 -10.55 -19.80 -1.01
CA PRO A 58 -11.85 -19.17 -0.86
C PRO A 58 -12.74 -19.41 -2.09
N LYS A 59 -14.06 -19.33 -1.90
CA LYS A 59 -15.01 -19.39 -3.00
C LYS A 59 -14.77 -18.20 -3.94
N HIS A 60 -14.48 -18.48 -5.20
CA HIS A 60 -14.19 -17.48 -6.22
C HIS A 60 -14.73 -17.91 -7.60
N GLN A 61 -14.67 -17.00 -8.56
CA GLN A 61 -14.89 -17.29 -9.98
C GLN A 61 -13.57 -17.05 -10.71
N GLN A 62 -13.21 -17.92 -11.65
CA GLN A 62 -11.95 -17.77 -12.42
C GLN A 62 -12.03 -16.65 -13.46
N ARG A 63 -13.23 -16.41 -14.00
CA ARG A 63 -13.52 -15.30 -14.90
C ARG A 63 -14.58 -14.42 -14.27
N TYR A 64 -14.34 -13.13 -14.32
CA TYR A 64 -15.28 -12.10 -13.87
C TYR A 64 -15.27 -10.96 -14.88
N SER A 65 -16.46 -10.63 -15.38
CA SER A 65 -16.67 -9.58 -16.38
C SER A 65 -17.43 -8.37 -15.83
N GLY A 66 -17.60 -8.30 -14.50
CA GLY A 66 -18.23 -7.17 -13.84
C GLY A 66 -17.27 -5.99 -13.64
N LYS A 67 -17.77 -4.91 -13.04
CA LYS A 67 -16.94 -3.76 -12.65
C LYS A 67 -15.98 -4.13 -11.52
N SER A 68 -14.87 -3.41 -11.39
CA SER A 68 -13.97 -3.46 -10.23
C SER A 68 -14.73 -3.33 -8.92
N ARG A 69 -14.22 -3.98 -7.88
CA ARG A 69 -14.82 -4.03 -6.54
C ARG A 69 -13.79 -3.79 -5.46
N ILE A 70 -14.27 -3.63 -4.23
CA ILE A 70 -13.46 -3.68 -3.02
C ILE A 70 -13.67 -5.06 -2.39
N ILE A 71 -12.61 -5.85 -2.29
CA ILE A 71 -12.64 -7.18 -1.68
C ILE A 71 -12.18 -7.06 -0.23
N GLU A 72 -13.13 -7.23 0.68
CA GLU A 72 -12.93 -7.07 2.11
C GLU A 72 -12.53 -8.39 2.76
N MET A 73 -11.47 -8.35 3.55
CA MET A 73 -10.84 -9.53 4.13
C MET A 73 -10.40 -9.23 5.56
N GLU A 74 -10.46 -10.23 6.42
CA GLU A 74 -9.98 -10.11 7.79
C GLU A 74 -9.01 -11.25 8.11
N MET A 75 -7.88 -10.90 8.72
CA MET A 75 -6.92 -11.87 9.25
C MET A 75 -6.53 -11.50 10.68
N ILE A 76 -6.38 -12.52 11.51
CA ILE A 76 -5.83 -12.37 12.86
C ILE A 76 -4.38 -12.87 12.83
N ILE A 77 -3.44 -12.07 13.34
CA ILE A 77 -2.07 -12.50 13.56
C ILE A 77 -2.04 -13.36 14.82
N GLU A 78 -1.47 -14.55 14.70
CA GLU A 78 -1.31 -15.51 15.78
C GLU A 78 0.14 -15.95 15.90
N GLU A 79 0.70 -15.79 17.10
CA GLU A 79 2.02 -16.31 17.47
C GLU A 79 1.81 -17.63 18.20
N LYS A 80 2.40 -18.71 17.69
CA LYS A 80 2.26 -20.06 18.24
C LYS A 80 3.48 -20.91 17.94
N GLU A 81 3.81 -21.80 18.87
CA GLU A 81 4.78 -22.85 18.60
C GLU A 81 4.16 -23.89 17.66
N ILE A 82 4.91 -24.28 16.62
CA ILE A 82 4.53 -25.36 15.70
C ILE A 82 5.67 -26.37 15.59
N GLU A 83 5.31 -27.64 15.54
CA GLU A 83 6.25 -28.72 15.24
C GLU A 83 6.44 -28.83 13.72
N VAL A 84 7.68 -28.73 13.26
CA VAL A 84 8.02 -28.81 11.81
C VAL A 84 8.63 -30.16 11.44
N GLU A 85 9.29 -30.80 12.40
CA GLU A 85 9.80 -32.17 12.33
C GLU A 85 9.64 -32.79 13.73
N PRO A 86 9.65 -34.12 13.88
CA PRO A 86 9.52 -34.77 15.18
C PRO A 86 10.49 -34.20 16.22
N GLY A 87 9.97 -33.53 17.25
CA GLY A 87 10.75 -32.90 18.33
C GLY A 87 11.42 -31.57 17.98
N VAL A 88 11.20 -31.04 16.77
CA VAL A 88 11.74 -29.75 16.32
C VAL A 88 10.60 -28.74 16.22
N PHE A 89 10.67 -27.73 17.08
CA PHE A 89 9.65 -26.69 17.21
C PHE A 89 10.17 -25.34 16.76
N VAL A 90 9.28 -24.54 16.17
CA VAL A 90 9.56 -23.15 15.81
C VAL A 90 8.46 -22.24 16.33
N GLN A 91 8.84 -21.05 16.81
CA GLN A 91 7.90 -19.99 17.14
C GLN A 91 7.40 -19.33 15.84
N ALA A 92 6.23 -19.73 15.38
CA ALA A 92 5.64 -19.23 14.15
C ALA A 92 4.82 -17.97 14.38
N MET A 93 5.06 -16.97 13.54
CA MET A 93 4.19 -15.79 13.38
C MET A 93 3.30 -16.05 12.17
N THR A 94 2.01 -16.31 12.42
CA THR A 94 1.08 -16.80 11.40
C THR A 94 0.01 -15.78 11.08
N PHE A 95 -0.50 -15.83 9.84
CA PHE A 95 -1.70 -15.10 9.43
C PHE A 95 -2.87 -16.07 9.44
N ALA A 96 -3.91 -15.75 10.23
CA ALA A 96 -5.08 -16.60 10.47
C ALA A 96 -4.72 -18.00 11.02
N GLY A 97 -3.67 -18.10 11.85
CA GLY A 97 -3.32 -19.33 12.57
C GLY A 97 -2.64 -20.43 11.75
N THR A 98 -2.39 -20.19 10.45
CA THR A 98 -1.80 -21.15 9.51
C THR A 98 -0.44 -20.72 8.98
N ASN A 99 0.40 -21.70 8.62
CA ASN A 99 1.67 -21.48 7.93
C ASN A 99 1.75 -22.36 6.67
N PRO A 100 1.68 -21.81 5.45
CA PRO A 100 1.52 -20.39 5.11
C PRO A 100 0.13 -19.83 5.49
N GLY A 101 -0.04 -18.51 5.39
CA GLY A 101 -1.34 -17.86 5.56
C GLY A 101 -2.34 -18.20 4.43
N PRO A 102 -3.65 -17.91 4.61
CA PRO A 102 -4.67 -18.14 3.58
C PRO A 102 -4.38 -17.44 2.26
N LEU A 103 -4.79 -18.08 1.15
CA LEU A 103 -4.70 -17.46 -0.17
C LEU A 103 -5.81 -16.42 -0.36
N MET A 104 -5.44 -15.23 -0.84
CA MET A 104 -6.37 -14.17 -1.21
C MET A 104 -6.60 -14.20 -2.73
N VAL A 105 -7.85 -14.31 -3.18
CA VAL A 105 -8.18 -14.38 -4.62
C VAL A 105 -8.98 -13.13 -5.02
N VAL A 106 -8.48 -12.38 -6.00
CA VAL A 106 -9.11 -11.15 -6.53
C VAL A 106 -8.93 -11.09 -8.04
N HIS A 107 -9.66 -10.18 -8.70
CA HIS A 107 -9.46 -9.89 -10.12
C HIS A 107 -8.59 -8.65 -10.32
N GLU A 108 -8.03 -8.51 -11.52
CA GLU A 108 -7.31 -7.30 -11.91
C GLU A 108 -8.22 -6.08 -11.79
N GLY A 109 -7.71 -5.01 -11.19
CA GLY A 109 -8.44 -3.76 -10.95
C GLY A 109 -9.39 -3.80 -9.74
N ASP A 110 -9.55 -4.95 -9.05
CA ASP A 110 -10.16 -4.96 -7.72
C ASP A 110 -9.22 -4.27 -6.71
N TYR A 111 -9.80 -3.70 -5.66
CA TYR A 111 -9.09 -3.15 -4.51
C TYR A 111 -9.15 -4.17 -3.37
N VAL A 112 -8.00 -4.43 -2.72
CA VAL A 112 -7.95 -5.27 -1.52
C VAL A 112 -8.10 -4.40 -0.29
N GLU A 113 -9.12 -4.66 0.52
CA GLU A 113 -9.30 -4.04 1.83
C GLU A 113 -9.05 -5.09 2.92
N LEU A 114 -7.84 -5.11 3.45
CA LEU A 114 -7.42 -6.05 4.49
C LEU A 114 -7.49 -5.42 5.88
N THR A 115 -8.34 -5.98 6.74
CA THR A 115 -8.30 -5.73 8.18
C THR A 115 -7.37 -6.74 8.84
N LEU A 116 -6.22 -6.27 9.33
CA LEU A 116 -5.27 -7.10 10.06
C LEU A 116 -5.38 -6.84 11.56
N LYS A 117 -5.76 -7.86 12.33
CA LYS A 117 -5.94 -7.77 13.78
C LYS A 117 -4.80 -8.49 14.50
N LYS A 118 -4.35 -7.93 15.63
CA LYS A 118 -3.46 -8.63 16.55
C LYS A 118 -4.31 -9.35 17.62
N SER A 119 -4.08 -10.65 17.83
CA SER A 119 -4.69 -11.36 18.97
C SER A 119 -4.17 -10.82 20.31
N LYS A 120 -5.03 -10.74 21.33
CA LYS A 120 -4.64 -10.34 22.70
C LYS A 120 -3.92 -11.45 23.46
N HIS A 121 -4.13 -12.71 23.08
CA HIS A 121 -3.44 -13.86 23.67
C HIS A 121 -2.14 -14.09 22.90
N GLN A 122 -1.03 -13.62 23.46
CA GLN A 122 0.31 -14.06 23.09
C GLN A 122 0.72 -15.12 24.10
N SER A 123 0.82 -16.38 23.67
CA SER A 123 1.51 -17.40 24.46
C SER A 123 3.01 -17.14 24.33
N PHE A 124 3.54 -16.26 25.18
CA PHE A 124 4.95 -16.28 25.50
C PHE A 124 5.20 -17.52 26.35
N GLY A 125 5.50 -18.64 25.69
CA GLY A 125 6.05 -19.82 26.35
C GLY A 125 7.54 -19.60 26.54
N ALA A 126 7.94 -19.46 27.81
CA ALA A 126 9.32 -19.39 28.33
C ALA A 126 10.16 -18.16 27.97
#